data_AF-A0A2U1F9B7-F1
#
_entry.id   AF-A0A2U1F9B7-F1
#
_cell.length_a   1.000
_cell.length_b   1.000
_cell.length_c   1.000
_cell.angle_alpha   90.00
_cell.angle_beta   90.00
_cell.angle_gamma   90.00
#
_symmetry.space_group_name_H-M   'P 1'
#
loop_
_entity.id
_entity.type
_entity.pdbx_description
1 polymer ?
#
loop_
_entity_poly.entity_id
_entity_poly.type
_entity_poly.pdbx_seq_one_letter_code
_entity_poly.pdbx_strand_id
1 'polypeptide(L)'
;MDKNGQPILYLRGLKSIPLSVFCVEKEQKFFYDPIYSNYTSGSRKLPYSSGQQVKRSIMEELLSALNVQRSSVTFVFKQPKLSEAEVLSQCDPNYPDQLIGGWMFAKDNDDKKKKKKNTDDADAKDSSVRKRRSPLSISAMVPLHPLLVGYHEENISFDRSDNKDLHQVKIRDANGDLLSEEEVQSILDNTHRDLYRKWIQNKGRASGLFVYDVAIDLRTLFSVSIHDLPQTIKLDSKKWVRSKNIFGDCWTLCKEEREKIIPALAHALINWRITSNQARTFSLMETLAVAISDNANAQAGAIRAKLIDDGTERPKAKPIVDEKAGAEVFVTLPCAAHVIVENESADALDAAVESLIKKMQAFDYEKQL
;
A
#
# COMPACT_ATOMS: atom_id res chain seq x y z
N MET A 1 0.76 -34.52 18.28
CA MET A 1 0.99 -33.06 18.26
C MET A 1 0.13 -32.53 17.15
N ASP A 2 -1.05 -32.02 17.49
CA ASP A 2 -1.87 -31.31 16.52
C ASP A 2 -0.99 -30.20 15.93
N LYS A 3 -0.94 -30.11 14.61
CA LYS A 3 -0.38 -28.94 13.95
C LYS A 3 -1.25 -27.77 14.40
N ASN A 4 -0.89 -27.09 15.50
CA ASN A 4 -1.29 -25.71 15.71
C ASN A 4 -1.05 -25.01 14.37
N GLY A 5 -2.13 -24.52 13.75
CA GLY A 5 -2.11 -24.05 12.38
C GLY A 5 -0.91 -23.15 12.13
N GLN A 6 -0.31 -23.26 10.94
CA GLN A 6 0.82 -22.42 10.57
C GLN A 6 0.48 -20.94 10.86
N PRO A 7 1.31 -20.23 11.62
CA PRO A 7 0.93 -18.94 12.21
C PRO A 7 0.94 -17.78 11.20
N ILE A 8 1.33 -18.04 9.95
CA ILE A 8 1.44 -17.06 8.89
C ILE A 8 0.50 -17.45 7.76
N LEU A 9 -0.38 -16.53 7.40
CA LEU A 9 -1.17 -16.63 6.17
C LEU A 9 -0.51 -15.79 5.09
N TYR A 10 -0.43 -16.34 3.89
CA TYR A 10 0.03 -15.66 2.71
C TYR A 10 -1.13 -15.44 1.75
N LEU A 11 -1.17 -14.25 1.18
CA LEU A 11 -2.10 -13.84 0.15
C LEU A 11 -1.30 -13.34 -1.05
N ARG A 12 -1.64 -13.81 -2.25
CA ARG A 12 -1.17 -13.23 -3.51
C ARG A 12 -2.36 -12.79 -4.35
N GLY A 13 -2.36 -11.54 -4.79
CA GLY A 13 -3.36 -11.05 -5.75
C GLY A 13 -2.76 -10.81 -7.13
N LEU A 14 -3.45 -11.24 -8.17
CA LEU A 14 -3.18 -10.92 -9.57
C LEU A 14 -4.11 -9.78 -10.01
N LYS A 15 -3.56 -8.68 -10.51
CA LYS A 15 -4.32 -7.53 -11.03
C LYS A 15 -4.02 -7.25 -12.49
N SER A 16 -5.07 -6.92 -13.24
CA SER A 16 -4.94 -6.34 -14.58
C SER A 16 -4.87 -4.83 -14.44
N ILE A 17 -3.93 -4.21 -15.15
CA ILE A 17 -3.74 -2.76 -15.11
C ILE A 17 -3.75 -2.28 -16.56
N PRO A 18 -4.81 -1.62 -17.03
CA PRO A 18 -4.90 -1.17 -18.41
C PRO A 18 -4.02 0.08 -18.66
N LEU A 19 -4.25 1.14 -17.88
CA LEU A 19 -3.52 2.39 -17.98
C LEU A 19 -3.57 3.10 -16.62
N SER A 20 -2.49 3.03 -15.84
CA SER A 20 -2.47 3.59 -14.48
C SER A 20 -1.18 4.32 -14.14
N VAL A 21 -1.24 5.13 -13.08
CA VAL A 21 -0.10 5.82 -12.48
C VAL A 21 0.05 5.44 -11.02
N PHE A 22 1.15 4.78 -10.66
CA PHE A 22 1.40 4.36 -9.27
C PHE A 22 2.06 5.43 -8.39
N CYS A 23 2.46 6.61 -8.89
CA CYS A 23 3.04 7.63 -8.01
C CYS A 23 2.73 9.06 -8.44
N VAL A 24 2.67 9.95 -7.46
CA VAL A 24 2.20 11.33 -7.60
C VAL A 24 3.36 12.31 -7.81
N GLU A 25 4.46 12.16 -7.07
CA GLU A 25 5.49 13.20 -6.97
C GLU A 25 6.53 13.14 -8.10
N LYS A 26 6.87 11.93 -8.58
CA LYS A 26 7.96 11.70 -9.55
C LYS A 26 7.52 10.90 -10.78
N GLU A 27 6.28 11.10 -11.24
CA GLU A 27 5.69 10.37 -12.37
C GLU A 27 5.53 8.86 -12.08
N GLN A 28 5.31 8.05 -13.12
CA GLN A 28 5.15 6.60 -12.97
C GLN A 28 6.45 5.97 -12.47
N LYS A 29 6.45 5.39 -11.26
CA LYS A 29 7.58 4.63 -10.71
C LYS A 29 7.92 3.44 -11.60
N PHE A 30 9.21 3.25 -11.88
CA PHE A 30 9.73 2.08 -12.59
C PHE A 30 11.08 1.62 -12.03
N PHE A 31 11.45 0.39 -12.33
CA PHE A 31 12.80 -0.16 -12.14
C PHE A 31 13.25 -0.89 -13.42
N TYR A 32 14.49 -1.35 -13.47
CA TYR A 32 15.00 -2.18 -14.57
C TYR A 32 15.30 -3.58 -14.05
N ASP A 33 14.84 -4.60 -14.75
CA ASP A 33 15.19 -5.99 -14.45
C ASP A 33 16.55 -6.32 -15.08
N PRO A 34 17.59 -6.64 -14.27
CA PRO A 34 18.94 -6.87 -14.78
C PRO A 34 19.09 -8.15 -15.60
N ILE A 35 18.18 -9.12 -15.44
CA ILE A 35 18.18 -10.38 -16.19
C ILE A 35 17.59 -10.13 -17.57
N TYR A 36 16.39 -9.55 -17.63
CA TYR A 36 15.69 -9.29 -18.90
C TYR A 36 16.26 -8.11 -19.68
N SER A 37 16.93 -7.16 -19.04
CA SER A 37 17.63 -6.09 -19.74
C SER A 37 18.70 -6.60 -20.71
N ASN A 38 19.25 -7.80 -20.46
CA ASN A 38 20.27 -8.39 -21.32
C ASN A 38 19.69 -9.10 -22.56
N TYR A 39 18.42 -9.51 -22.50
CA TYR A 39 17.75 -10.25 -23.59
C TYR A 39 17.00 -9.35 -24.59
N THR A 40 16.70 -8.10 -24.22
CA THR A 40 16.02 -7.13 -25.08
C THR A 40 16.95 -5.97 -25.43
N SER A 41 16.88 -5.42 -26.66
CA SER A 41 17.74 -4.32 -27.14
C SER A 41 17.40 -2.96 -26.50
N GLY A 42 17.49 -2.89 -25.18
CA GLY A 42 17.17 -1.73 -24.35
C GLY A 42 16.71 -2.13 -22.96
N SER A 43 17.14 -1.38 -21.94
CA SER A 43 16.67 -1.54 -20.57
C SER A 43 15.18 -1.21 -20.49
N ARG A 44 14.32 -2.22 -20.41
CA ARG A 44 12.86 -2.05 -20.31
C ARG A 44 12.50 -1.44 -18.95
N LYS A 45 11.82 -0.29 -18.94
CA LYS A 45 11.23 0.28 -17.72
C LYS A 45 10.10 -0.64 -17.25
N LEU A 46 10.22 -1.18 -16.05
CA LEU A 46 9.19 -2.01 -15.42
C LEU A 46 8.44 -1.17 -14.39
N PRO A 47 7.17 -0.81 -14.64
CA PRO A 47 6.40 -0.03 -13.68
C PRO A 47 6.14 -0.83 -12.41
N TYR A 48 6.00 -0.16 -11.26
CA TYR A 48 5.63 -0.81 -10.00
C TYR A 48 4.94 0.17 -9.03
N SER A 49 4.11 -0.35 -8.14
CA SER A 49 3.60 0.37 -6.97
C SER A 49 4.37 -0.07 -5.73
N SER A 50 4.90 0.88 -4.96
CA SER A 50 5.66 0.56 -3.75
C SER A 50 4.77 -0.09 -2.69
N GLY A 51 5.30 -1.01 -1.89
CA GLY A 51 4.55 -1.67 -0.81
C GLY A 51 3.93 -0.70 0.20
N GLN A 52 4.51 0.50 0.40
CA GLN A 52 3.91 1.55 1.23
C GLN A 52 2.60 2.10 0.65
N GLN A 53 2.47 2.17 -0.67
CA GLN A 53 1.25 2.62 -1.33
C GLN A 53 0.18 1.52 -1.25
N VAL A 54 0.55 0.27 -1.52
CA VAL A 54 -0.34 -0.88 -1.35
C VAL A 54 -0.84 -0.94 0.09
N LYS A 55 0.07 -0.84 1.06
CA LYS A 55 -0.26 -0.75 2.49
C LYS A 55 -1.22 0.40 2.77
N ARG A 56 -0.93 1.61 2.28
CA ARG A 56 -1.81 2.76 2.48
C ARG A 56 -3.23 2.50 1.96
N SER A 57 -3.36 1.92 0.76
CA SER A 57 -4.66 1.57 0.17
C SER A 57 -5.41 0.52 0.99
N ILE A 58 -4.73 -0.55 1.46
CA ILE A 58 -5.32 -1.54 2.36
C ILE A 58 -5.79 -0.88 3.66
N MET A 59 -4.96 -0.02 4.26
CA MET A 59 -5.31 0.67 5.50
C MET A 59 -6.47 1.66 5.31
N GLU A 60 -6.57 2.33 4.16
CA GLU A 60 -7.70 3.21 3.84
C GLU A 60 -9.00 2.42 3.68
N GLU A 61 -8.95 1.28 2.96
CA GLU A 61 -10.11 0.40 2.81
C GLU A 61 -10.54 -0.23 4.15
N LEU A 62 -9.59 -0.61 5.01
CA LEU A 62 -9.88 -1.11 6.37
C LEU A 62 -10.64 -0.08 7.20
N LEU A 63 -10.15 1.16 7.23
CA LEU A 63 -10.79 2.23 8.01
C LEU A 63 -12.15 2.62 7.44
N SER A 64 -12.30 2.58 6.11
CA SER A 64 -13.57 2.79 5.42
C SER A 64 -14.58 1.70 5.79
N ALA A 65 -14.18 0.43 5.75
CA ALA A 65 -15.03 -0.71 6.11
C ALA A 65 -15.44 -0.68 7.60
N LEU A 66 -14.55 -0.19 8.47
CA LEU A 66 -14.86 0.01 9.89
C LEU A 66 -15.66 1.31 10.17
N ASN A 67 -15.79 2.20 9.17
CA ASN A 67 -16.35 3.53 9.33
C ASN A 67 -15.72 4.33 10.49
N VAL A 68 -14.39 4.32 10.56
CA VAL A 68 -13.62 5.04 11.60
C VAL A 68 -12.57 5.96 10.99
N GLN A 69 -12.24 7.03 11.70
CA GLN A 69 -11.20 7.96 11.28
C GLN A 69 -9.80 7.38 11.53
N ARG A 70 -8.86 7.70 10.63
CA ARG A 70 -7.43 7.40 10.80
C ARG A 70 -6.87 8.10 12.03
N SER A 71 -5.96 7.43 12.74
CA SER A 71 -5.21 8.04 13.84
C SER A 71 -4.46 9.31 13.40
N SER A 72 -4.31 10.26 14.32
CA SER A 72 -3.64 11.52 14.00
C SER A 72 -2.12 11.36 13.97
N VAL A 73 -1.47 12.24 13.22
CA VAL A 73 -0.02 12.30 13.08
C VAL A 73 0.41 13.75 13.26
N THR A 74 1.43 13.97 14.08
CA THR A 74 2.01 15.29 14.29
C THR A 74 3.24 15.46 13.41
N PHE A 75 3.26 16.50 12.58
CA PHE A 75 4.40 16.86 11.73
C PHE A 75 5.22 17.94 12.42
N VAL A 76 6.50 17.68 12.65
CA VAL A 76 7.42 18.64 13.25
C VAL A 76 8.26 19.29 12.16
N PHE A 77 8.35 20.62 12.19
CA PHE A 77 9.20 21.41 11.31
C PHE A 77 10.12 22.30 12.15
N LYS A 78 11.35 22.51 11.68
CA LYS A 78 12.34 23.34 12.37
C LYS A 78 12.43 24.73 11.76
N GLN A 79 12.32 25.74 12.62
CA GLN A 79 12.58 27.13 12.27
C GLN A 79 14.10 27.41 12.10
N PRO A 80 14.48 28.45 11.34
CA PRO A 80 13.61 29.43 10.66
C PRO A 80 13.11 29.00 9.27
N LYS A 81 13.66 27.93 8.68
CA LYS A 81 13.40 27.56 7.27
C LYS A 81 12.25 26.56 7.07
N LEU A 82 11.50 26.21 8.12
CA LEU A 82 10.52 25.12 8.12
C LEU A 82 11.10 23.83 7.54
N SER A 83 12.33 23.46 7.91
CA SER A 83 12.92 22.21 7.43
C SER A 83 12.23 21.02 8.09
N GLU A 84 11.92 20.00 7.30
CA GLU A 84 11.30 18.75 7.77
C GLU A 84 12.09 18.13 8.94
N ALA A 85 11.37 17.67 9.96
CA ALA A 85 11.93 16.94 11.09
C ALA A 85 11.12 15.65 11.31
N GLU A 86 10.96 15.22 12.57
CA GLU A 86 10.25 14.02 12.93
C GLU A 86 8.73 14.07 12.62
N VAL A 87 8.21 12.91 12.26
CA VAL A 87 6.77 12.64 12.16
C VAL A 87 6.40 11.76 13.35
N LEU A 88 5.53 12.28 14.23
CA LEU A 88 5.19 11.63 15.50
C LEU A 88 3.81 10.96 15.38
N SER A 89 3.80 9.63 15.50
CA SER A 89 2.58 8.83 15.59
C SER A 89 2.08 8.74 17.03
N GLN A 90 0.77 8.66 17.24
CA GLN A 90 0.19 8.48 18.59
C GLN A 90 0.66 7.20 19.29
N CYS A 91 1.08 6.17 18.54
CA CYS A 91 1.53 4.88 19.06
C CYS A 91 0.49 4.18 19.98
N ASP A 92 -0.79 4.36 19.67
CA ASP A 92 -1.94 3.85 20.40
C ASP A 92 -2.66 2.73 19.61
N PRO A 93 -2.58 1.47 20.07
CA PRO A 93 -3.23 0.34 19.41
C PRO A 93 -4.76 0.33 19.54
N ASN A 94 -5.37 1.23 20.31
CA ASN A 94 -6.84 1.39 20.29
C ASN A 94 -7.34 1.85 18.91
N TYR A 95 -6.48 2.45 18.09
CA TYR A 95 -6.77 2.79 16.70
C TYR A 95 -6.47 1.61 15.79
N PRO A 96 -7.44 1.12 14.99
CA PRO A 96 -7.25 -0.03 14.10
C PRO A 96 -6.09 0.15 13.12
N ASP A 97 -5.83 1.38 12.66
CA ASP A 97 -4.72 1.62 11.74
C ASP A 97 -3.35 1.49 12.38
N GLN A 98 -3.21 1.77 13.67
CA GLN A 98 -1.96 1.55 14.39
C GLN A 98 -1.84 0.10 14.86
N LEU A 99 -2.96 -0.53 15.24
CA LEU A 99 -3.00 -1.95 15.55
C LEU A 99 -2.63 -2.84 14.35
N ILE A 100 -3.08 -2.51 13.14
CA ILE A 100 -2.77 -3.32 11.96
C ILE A 100 -1.58 -2.77 11.19
N GLY A 101 -1.43 -1.44 11.12
CA GLY A 101 -0.33 -0.77 10.41
C GLY A 101 0.99 -0.71 11.18
N GLY A 102 0.98 -0.90 12.49
CA GLY A 102 2.15 -0.71 13.35
C GLY A 102 2.52 0.77 13.52
N TRP A 103 3.51 1.03 14.38
CA TRP A 103 3.95 2.37 14.70
C TRP A 103 5.44 2.41 15.05
N MET A 104 6.00 3.61 15.02
CA MET A 104 7.33 3.90 15.54
C MET A 104 7.23 5.15 16.40
N PHE A 105 7.65 5.03 17.66
CA PHE A 105 7.74 6.14 18.58
C PHE A 105 9.15 6.73 18.51
N ALA A 106 9.26 7.93 17.94
CA ALA A 106 10.46 8.75 17.99
C ALA A 106 10.26 9.86 19.03
N LYS A 107 11.09 9.96 20.06
CA LYS A 107 11.10 11.16 20.94
C LYS A 107 11.65 12.35 20.17
N ASP A 108 11.04 13.52 20.37
CA ASP A 108 11.52 14.81 19.87
C ASP A 108 13.00 15.00 20.25
N ASN A 109 13.82 15.42 19.29
CA ASN A 109 15.25 15.61 19.53
C ASN A 109 15.56 16.74 20.52
N ASP A 110 14.65 17.69 20.74
CA ASP A 110 14.84 18.75 21.73
C ASP A 110 14.57 18.27 23.16
N ASP A 111 13.67 17.30 23.36
CA ASP A 111 13.48 16.62 24.64
C ASP A 111 14.69 15.76 25.03
N LYS A 112 15.38 15.18 24.03
CA LYS A 112 16.65 14.46 24.26
C LYS A 112 17.76 15.38 24.75
N LYS A 113 17.80 16.64 24.28
CA LYS A 113 18.80 17.64 24.71
C LYS A 113 18.49 18.22 26.08
N LYS A 114 17.22 18.49 26.41
CA LYS A 114 16.82 19.03 27.73
C LYS A 114 17.09 18.04 28.87
N LYS A 115 16.80 16.75 28.70
CA LYS A 115 17.08 15.73 29.74
C LYS A 115 18.57 15.49 29.99
N LYS A 116 19.42 15.65 28.97
CA LYS A 116 20.88 15.48 29.12
C LYS A 116 21.56 16.59 29.93
N LYS A 117 20.87 17.72 30.16
CA LYS A 117 21.39 18.86 30.92
C LYS A 117 20.99 18.89 32.40
N ASN A 118 19.99 18.10 32.83
CA ASN A 118 19.32 18.34 34.12
C ASN A 118 19.27 17.16 35.11
N THR A 119 19.87 16.00 34.85
CA THR A 119 19.86 14.90 35.84
C THR A 119 21.07 13.97 35.68
N ASP A 120 21.90 13.89 36.72
CA ASP A 120 22.82 12.77 37.01
C ASP A 120 22.07 11.56 37.63
N ASP A 121 20.74 11.51 37.50
CA ASP A 121 19.92 10.42 38.02
C ASP A 121 19.95 9.20 37.09
N ALA A 122 20.19 8.04 37.69
CA ALA A 122 20.27 6.72 37.06
C ALA A 122 18.96 6.25 36.37
N ASP A 123 17.89 7.05 36.41
CA ASP A 123 16.61 6.82 35.75
C ASP A 123 16.51 7.40 34.32
N ALA A 124 17.59 7.99 33.81
CA ALA A 124 17.70 8.49 32.43
C ALA A 124 17.86 7.38 31.36
N LYS A 125 17.23 6.21 31.55
CA LYS A 125 17.41 5.01 30.68
C LYS A 125 16.26 4.68 29.74
N ASP A 126 15.21 5.50 29.65
CA ASP A 126 14.17 5.29 28.63
C ASP A 126 14.48 6.10 27.36
N SER A 127 15.66 5.87 26.79
CA SER A 127 16.16 6.45 25.53
C SER A 127 15.85 5.59 24.30
N SER A 128 15.16 4.46 24.49
CA SER A 128 14.91 3.50 23.41
C SER A 128 13.77 3.95 22.51
N VAL A 129 14.04 3.97 21.20
CA VAL A 129 13.00 4.02 20.16
C VAL A 129 12.12 2.79 20.34
N ARG A 130 10.84 2.99 20.70
CA ARG A 130 9.84 1.92 20.76
C ARG A 130 9.18 1.78 19.40
N LYS A 131 8.99 0.56 18.93
CA LYS A 131 8.36 0.31 17.63
C LYS A 131 7.55 -0.96 17.69
N ARG A 132 6.36 -0.93 17.10
CA ARG A 132 5.60 -2.12 16.78
C ARG A 132 5.60 -2.29 15.28
N ARG A 133 6.15 -3.42 14.81
CA ARG A 133 6.11 -3.75 13.38
C ARG A 133 4.67 -4.07 12.99
N SER A 134 4.31 -3.77 11.75
CA SER A 134 3.02 -4.20 11.21
C SER A 134 2.97 -5.73 11.21
N PRO A 135 1.88 -6.35 11.68
CA PRO A 135 1.61 -7.78 11.46
C PRO A 135 1.44 -8.13 9.97
N LEU A 136 1.31 -7.12 9.10
CA LEU A 136 1.24 -7.28 7.65
C LEU A 136 2.60 -6.95 7.02
N SER A 137 3.22 -7.94 6.38
CA SER A 137 4.36 -7.73 5.48
C SER A 137 3.85 -7.68 4.05
N ILE A 138 3.85 -6.48 3.46
CA ILE A 138 3.24 -6.19 2.17
C ILE A 138 4.33 -5.93 1.14
N SER A 139 4.34 -6.70 0.06
CA SER A 139 5.29 -6.51 -1.04
C SER A 139 4.92 -5.29 -1.89
N ALA A 140 5.85 -4.86 -2.75
CA ALA A 140 5.50 -3.97 -3.85
C ALA A 140 4.58 -4.71 -4.82
N MET A 141 3.64 -3.99 -5.44
CA MET A 141 2.90 -4.52 -6.58
C MET A 141 3.78 -4.38 -7.82
N VAL A 142 4.26 -5.51 -8.32
CA VAL A 142 5.27 -5.62 -9.39
C VAL A 142 4.70 -6.41 -10.57
N PRO A 143 5.32 -6.33 -11.76
CA PRO A 143 4.92 -7.17 -12.88
C PRO A 143 4.91 -8.66 -12.53
N LEU A 144 3.88 -9.39 -12.96
CA LEU A 144 3.89 -10.87 -12.88
C LEU A 144 5.10 -11.44 -13.64
N HIS A 145 5.45 -10.81 -14.76
CA HIS A 145 6.62 -11.10 -15.56
C HIS A 145 7.02 -9.86 -16.39
N PRO A 146 8.32 -9.60 -16.63
CA PRO A 146 8.77 -8.45 -17.43
C PRO A 146 8.19 -8.37 -18.85
N LEU A 147 7.80 -9.51 -19.42
CA LEU A 147 7.19 -9.61 -20.75
C LEU A 147 5.67 -9.38 -20.77
N LEU A 148 5.01 -9.34 -19.61
CA LEU A 148 3.55 -9.22 -19.48
C LEU A 148 3.08 -7.81 -19.06
N VAL A 149 3.96 -6.82 -19.17
CA VAL A 149 3.69 -5.43 -18.75
C VAL A 149 4.22 -4.39 -19.73
N GLY A 150 3.58 -3.24 -19.81
CA GLY A 150 4.02 -2.10 -20.62
C GLY A 150 4.33 -0.88 -19.77
N TYR A 151 5.29 -0.08 -20.26
CA TYR A 151 5.52 1.29 -19.82
C TYR A 151 5.36 2.18 -21.05
N HIS A 152 4.34 3.04 -21.05
CA HIS A 152 4.03 3.92 -22.17
C HIS A 152 4.12 5.38 -21.71
N GLU A 153 4.65 6.26 -22.56
CA GLU A 153 4.65 7.69 -22.30
C GLU A 153 3.57 8.34 -23.17
N GLU A 154 2.72 9.16 -22.54
CA GLU A 154 1.69 9.93 -23.25
C GLU A 154 1.78 11.42 -22.92
N ASN A 155 1.34 12.24 -23.87
CA ASN A 155 1.15 13.67 -23.67
C ASN A 155 -0.29 13.92 -23.22
N ILE A 156 -0.46 14.77 -22.21
CA ILE A 156 -1.78 15.08 -21.65
C ILE A 156 -2.05 16.58 -21.70
N SER A 157 -3.32 16.93 -21.86
CA SER A 157 -3.80 18.31 -21.76
C SER A 157 -4.40 18.53 -20.37
N PHE A 158 -3.94 19.57 -19.67
CA PHE A 158 -4.65 20.13 -18.52
C PHE A 158 -5.45 21.31 -19.02
N ASP A 159 -6.77 21.16 -19.10
CA ASP A 159 -7.66 22.14 -19.70
C ASP A 159 -8.69 22.62 -18.67
N ARG A 160 -8.76 23.94 -18.52
CA ARG A 160 -9.71 24.65 -17.67
C ARG A 160 -10.35 25.83 -18.41
N SER A 161 -10.31 25.79 -19.73
CA SER A 161 -10.87 26.84 -20.59
C SER A 161 -12.40 26.95 -20.49
N ASP A 162 -13.10 25.91 -20.02
CA ASP A 162 -14.56 25.93 -19.85
C ASP A 162 -15.06 26.83 -18.71
N ASN A 163 -14.20 27.22 -17.76
CA ASN A 163 -14.58 28.03 -16.58
C ASN A 163 -13.51 29.09 -16.25
N LYS A 164 -13.15 29.93 -17.24
CA LYS A 164 -12.05 30.90 -17.11
C LYS A 164 -12.22 31.86 -15.92
N ASP A 165 -13.45 32.26 -15.62
CA ASP A 165 -13.77 33.21 -14.54
C ASP A 165 -13.47 32.66 -13.13
N LEU A 166 -13.40 31.34 -12.96
CA LEU A 166 -13.05 30.70 -11.68
C LEU A 166 -11.53 30.63 -11.45
N HIS A 167 -10.72 31.00 -12.45
CA HIS A 167 -9.31 30.68 -12.49
C HIS A 167 -8.47 31.94 -12.66
N GLN A 168 -7.53 32.15 -11.75
CA GLN A 168 -6.63 33.29 -11.79
C GLN A 168 -5.38 32.97 -12.61
N VAL A 169 -5.06 33.84 -13.57
CA VAL A 169 -3.78 33.83 -14.28
C VAL A 169 -2.84 34.85 -13.64
N LYS A 170 -1.65 34.41 -13.26
CA LYS A 170 -0.57 35.29 -12.76
C LYS A 170 0.61 35.21 -13.71
N ILE A 171 1.05 36.34 -14.24
CA ILE A 171 2.24 36.46 -15.09
C ILE A 171 3.30 37.22 -14.30
N ARG A 172 4.54 36.74 -14.35
CA ARG A 172 5.70 37.39 -13.74
C ARG A 172 6.63 37.94 -14.81
N ASP A 173 7.30 39.03 -14.51
CA ASP A 173 8.35 39.61 -15.34
C ASP A 173 9.69 38.84 -15.20
N ALA A 174 10.75 39.34 -15.82
CA ALA A 174 12.08 38.74 -15.77
C ALA A 174 12.76 38.81 -14.39
N ASN A 175 12.34 39.74 -13.53
CA ASN A 175 12.84 39.90 -12.17
C ASN A 175 12.05 39.03 -11.17
N GLY A 176 10.93 38.46 -11.62
CA GLY A 176 10.05 37.62 -10.83
C GLY A 176 8.90 38.38 -10.16
N ASP A 177 8.71 39.66 -10.48
CA ASP A 177 7.61 40.46 -9.94
C ASP A 177 6.31 40.20 -10.71
N LEU A 178 5.17 40.29 -10.02
CA LEU A 178 3.86 40.07 -10.64
C LEU A 178 3.47 41.28 -11.49
N LEU A 179 3.03 41.03 -12.72
CA LEU A 179 2.46 42.07 -13.59
C LEU A 179 1.08 42.52 -13.07
N SER A 180 0.73 43.77 -13.36
CA SER A 180 -0.61 44.32 -13.11
C SER A 180 -1.66 43.72 -14.05
N GLU A 181 -2.94 43.80 -13.68
CA GLU A 181 -4.03 43.28 -14.51
C GLU A 181 -4.10 43.95 -15.89
N GLU A 182 -3.79 45.25 -15.96
CA GLU A 182 -3.76 46.04 -17.20
C GLU A 182 -2.65 45.56 -18.15
N GLU A 183 -1.45 45.27 -17.62
CA GLU A 183 -0.33 44.72 -18.39
C GLU A 183 -0.62 43.29 -18.86
N VAL A 184 -1.24 42.47 -18.01
CA VAL A 184 -1.66 41.11 -18.37
C VAL A 184 -2.70 41.15 -19.49
N GLN A 185 -3.69 42.04 -19.41
CA GLN A 185 -4.72 42.20 -20.44
C GLN A 185 -4.13 42.66 -21.77
N SER A 186 -3.22 43.64 -21.75
CA SER A 186 -2.50 44.09 -22.96
C SER A 186 -1.69 42.98 -23.64
N ILE A 187 -1.04 42.11 -22.85
CA ILE A 187 -0.32 40.94 -23.38
C ILE A 187 -1.29 39.92 -23.98
N LEU A 188 -2.42 39.68 -23.32
CA LEU A 188 -3.44 38.74 -23.77
C LEU A 188 -4.12 39.19 -25.06
N ASP A 189 -4.47 40.47 -25.19
CA ASP A 189 -5.12 41.03 -26.38
C ASP A 189 -4.22 40.95 -27.62
N ASN A 190 -2.90 40.97 -27.43
CA ASN A 190 -1.89 40.88 -28.49
C ASN A 190 -1.39 39.45 -28.75
N THR A 191 -1.89 38.44 -28.03
CA THR A 191 -1.40 37.05 -28.15
C THR A 191 -2.55 36.06 -28.35
N HIS A 192 -2.49 35.22 -29.39
CA HIS A 192 -3.47 34.13 -29.61
C HIS A 192 -3.31 32.91 -28.67
N ARG A 193 -2.79 33.09 -27.45
CA ARG A 193 -2.42 31.97 -26.56
C ARG A 193 -3.49 31.76 -25.48
N ASP A 194 -4.03 30.55 -25.40
CA ASP A 194 -4.89 30.15 -24.28
C ASP A 194 -4.04 29.77 -23.06
N LEU A 195 -4.10 30.59 -22.00
CA LEU A 195 -3.36 30.38 -20.75
C LEU A 195 -4.05 29.42 -19.78
N TYR A 196 -5.30 29.03 -20.07
CA TYR A 196 -6.09 28.08 -19.27
C TYR A 196 -5.89 26.63 -19.72
N ARG A 197 -5.11 26.42 -20.78
CA ARG A 197 -4.68 25.11 -21.24
C ARG A 197 -3.17 24.93 -21.11
N LYS A 198 -2.74 23.83 -20.49
CA LYS A 198 -1.33 23.43 -20.42
C LYS A 198 -1.13 22.06 -21.07
N TRP A 199 -0.20 22.00 -22.00
CA TRP A 199 0.32 20.73 -22.51
C TRP A 199 1.40 20.20 -21.57
N ILE A 200 1.22 18.96 -21.14
CA ILE A 200 2.11 18.30 -20.21
C ILE A 200 2.63 17.05 -20.92
N GLN A 201 3.94 17.03 -21.22
CA GLN A 201 4.56 16.00 -22.03
C GLN A 201 5.15 14.86 -21.19
N ASN A 202 5.40 13.74 -21.86
CA ASN A 202 6.20 12.60 -21.38
C ASN A 202 5.70 11.98 -20.07
N LYS A 203 4.39 11.76 -19.94
CA LYS A 203 3.81 11.16 -18.74
C LYS A 203 3.71 9.65 -18.85
N GLY A 204 4.49 8.96 -18.04
CA GLY A 204 4.51 7.50 -17.95
C GLY A 204 3.17 6.90 -17.50
N ARG A 205 2.86 5.72 -18.03
CA ARG A 205 1.70 4.89 -17.72
C ARG A 205 2.12 3.44 -17.60
N ALA A 206 1.58 2.76 -16.60
CA ALA A 206 1.71 1.32 -16.41
C ALA A 206 0.57 0.58 -17.10
N SER A 207 0.89 -0.52 -17.76
CA SER A 207 -0.07 -1.47 -18.31
C SER A 207 0.36 -2.92 -18.09
N GLY A 208 -0.58 -3.88 -18.13
CA GLY A 208 -0.34 -5.32 -18.07
C GLY A 208 -0.70 -6.01 -16.75
N LEU A 209 -0.06 -7.14 -16.48
CA LEU A 209 -0.38 -8.02 -15.35
C LEU A 209 0.58 -7.84 -14.18
N PHE A 210 0.03 -7.60 -13.00
CA PHE A 210 0.78 -7.30 -11.78
C PHE A 210 0.39 -8.22 -10.64
N VAL A 211 1.35 -8.50 -9.77
CA VAL A 211 1.14 -9.25 -8.54
C VAL A 211 1.57 -8.45 -7.33
N TYR A 212 0.88 -8.68 -6.22
CA TYR A 212 1.30 -8.25 -4.89
C TYR A 212 1.12 -9.40 -3.91
N ASP A 213 1.88 -9.38 -2.83
CA ASP A 213 1.91 -10.40 -1.80
C ASP A 213 1.72 -9.75 -0.43
N VAL A 214 0.96 -10.42 0.44
CA VAL A 214 0.80 -10.05 1.84
C VAL A 214 1.05 -11.27 2.71
N ALA A 215 1.98 -11.17 3.65
CA ALA A 215 2.12 -12.13 4.74
C ALA A 215 1.49 -11.55 6.01
N ILE A 216 0.61 -12.32 6.64
CA ILE A 216 -0.16 -11.96 7.83
C ILE A 216 0.33 -12.81 8.98
N ASP A 217 1.02 -12.20 9.95
CA ASP A 217 1.46 -12.90 11.16
C ASP A 217 0.35 -12.89 12.21
N LEU A 218 -0.40 -14.00 12.28
CA LEU A 218 -1.56 -14.16 13.17
C LEU A 218 -1.17 -14.02 14.65
N ARG A 219 0.07 -14.38 15.01
CA ARG A 219 0.56 -14.30 16.41
C ARG A 219 0.63 -12.87 16.93
N THR A 220 0.81 -11.91 16.03
CA THR A 220 1.00 -10.48 16.35
C THR A 220 -0.14 -9.59 15.87
N LEU A 221 -1.06 -10.13 15.05
CA LEU A 221 -2.12 -9.38 14.39
C LEU A 221 -2.96 -8.54 15.36
N PHE A 222 -3.36 -9.15 16.48
CA PHE A 222 -4.16 -8.52 17.52
C PHE A 222 -3.46 -8.46 18.88
N SER A 223 -2.13 -8.58 18.87
CA SER A 223 -1.31 -8.56 20.09
C SER A 223 -0.28 -7.44 20.08
N VAL A 224 -0.04 -6.86 21.26
CA VAL A 224 0.91 -5.78 21.49
C VAL A 224 1.82 -6.19 22.65
N SER A 225 3.13 -6.18 22.43
CA SER A 225 4.11 -6.43 23.50
C SER A 225 3.97 -5.37 24.60
N ILE A 226 4.09 -5.81 25.84
CA ILE A 226 4.00 -4.94 27.02
C ILE A 226 5.16 -3.94 27.07
N HIS A 227 6.26 -4.25 26.39
CA HIS A 227 7.46 -3.43 26.32
C HIS A 227 7.38 -2.40 25.18
N ASP A 228 6.58 -2.67 24.15
CA ASP A 228 6.44 -1.79 22.99
C ASP A 228 5.41 -0.68 23.21
N LEU A 229 4.49 -0.87 24.18
CA LEU A 229 3.46 0.11 24.51
C LEU A 229 4.07 1.31 25.25
N PRO A 230 3.92 2.56 24.75
CA PRO A 230 4.35 3.74 25.51
C PRO A 230 3.54 3.87 26.80
N GLN A 231 4.20 4.27 27.90
CA GLN A 231 3.55 4.42 29.23
C GLN A 231 2.41 5.46 29.24
N THR A 232 2.41 6.39 28.29
CA THR A 232 1.38 7.42 28.13
C THR A 232 0.07 6.87 27.56
N ILE A 233 0.09 5.68 26.95
CA ILE A 233 -1.08 5.08 26.32
C ILE A 233 -1.82 4.21 27.33
N LYS A 234 -3.12 4.49 27.47
CA LYS A 234 -4.03 3.69 28.29
C LYS A 234 -4.83 2.79 27.36
N LEU A 235 -4.67 1.47 27.54
CA LEU A 235 -5.51 0.50 26.86
C LEU A 235 -6.91 0.50 27.48
N ASP A 236 -7.93 0.37 26.65
CA ASP A 236 -9.30 0.17 27.11
C ASP A 236 -9.40 -1.19 27.83
N SER A 237 -9.60 -1.16 29.15
CA SER A 237 -9.65 -2.36 29.98
C SER A 237 -10.79 -3.32 29.62
N LYS A 238 -11.80 -2.86 28.86
CA LYS A 238 -12.86 -3.72 28.34
C LYS A 238 -12.47 -4.46 27.06
N LYS A 239 -11.48 -3.94 26.32
CA LYS A 239 -11.08 -4.47 25.01
C LYS A 239 -9.79 -5.29 25.05
N TRP A 240 -8.97 -5.10 26.06
CA TRP A 240 -7.62 -5.67 26.10
C TRP A 240 -7.46 -6.65 27.26
N VAL A 241 -7.01 -7.85 26.93
CA VAL A 241 -6.78 -8.95 27.87
C VAL A 241 -5.28 -9.20 27.99
N ARG A 242 -4.81 -9.47 29.21
CA ARG A 242 -3.42 -9.86 29.43
C ARG A 242 -3.21 -11.30 28.97
N SER A 243 -2.20 -11.53 28.13
CA SER A 243 -1.89 -12.84 27.58
C SER A 243 -0.37 -13.03 27.44
N LYS A 244 0.04 -14.20 26.98
CA LYS A 244 1.42 -14.56 26.66
C LYS A 244 1.45 -15.28 25.32
N ASN A 245 2.19 -14.74 24.36
CA ASN A 245 2.41 -15.36 23.07
C ASN A 245 3.84 -15.94 22.98
N ILE A 246 4.21 -16.48 21.82
CA ILE A 246 5.55 -17.05 21.60
C ILE A 246 6.69 -16.02 21.76
N PHE A 247 6.38 -14.73 21.76
CA PHE A 247 7.35 -13.63 21.90
C PHE A 247 7.41 -13.09 23.34
N GLY A 248 6.53 -13.55 24.23
CA GLY A 248 6.48 -13.16 25.63
C GLY A 248 5.14 -12.54 26.05
N ASP A 249 5.18 -11.77 27.14
CA ASP A 249 3.99 -11.15 27.71
C ASP A 249 3.44 -10.06 26.78
N CYS A 250 2.12 -10.07 26.58
CA CYS A 250 1.44 -9.17 25.65
C CYS A 250 0.04 -8.78 26.14
N TRP A 251 -0.50 -7.75 25.51
CA TRP A 251 -1.92 -7.44 25.51
C TRP A 251 -2.53 -7.97 24.21
N THR A 252 -3.61 -8.73 24.32
CA THR A 252 -4.35 -9.26 23.18
C THR A 252 -5.75 -8.64 23.15
N LEU A 253 -6.19 -8.22 21.97
CA LEU A 253 -7.53 -7.69 21.76
C LEU A 253 -8.57 -8.78 22.02
N CYS A 254 -9.65 -8.45 22.74
CA CYS A 254 -10.70 -9.40 23.11
C CYS A 254 -11.43 -9.95 21.86
N LYS A 255 -12.17 -11.04 22.05
CA LYS A 255 -12.85 -11.73 20.95
C LYS A 255 -13.87 -10.84 20.24
N GLU A 256 -14.65 -10.08 21.00
CA GLU A 256 -15.74 -9.25 20.51
C GLU A 256 -15.24 -8.15 19.56
N GLU A 257 -14.07 -7.56 19.84
CA GLU A 257 -13.47 -6.55 18.97
C GLU A 257 -12.77 -7.19 17.76
N ARG A 258 -12.16 -8.37 17.91
CA ARG A 258 -11.60 -9.13 16.78
C ARG A 258 -12.67 -9.53 15.77
N GLU A 259 -13.85 -9.96 16.24
CA GLU A 259 -14.98 -10.32 15.39
C GLU A 259 -15.50 -9.14 14.55
N LYS A 260 -15.21 -7.89 14.94
CA LYS A 260 -15.49 -6.68 14.13
C LYS A 260 -14.36 -6.36 13.15
N ILE A 261 -13.10 -6.46 13.59
CA ILE A 261 -11.95 -6.07 12.77
C ILE A 261 -11.63 -7.11 11.70
N ILE A 262 -11.78 -8.41 11.98
CA ILE A 262 -11.43 -9.48 11.04
C ILE A 262 -12.19 -9.37 9.71
N PRO A 263 -13.53 -9.20 9.67
CA PRO A 263 -14.26 -9.03 8.42
C PRO A 263 -13.81 -7.79 7.64
N ALA A 264 -13.62 -6.65 8.32
CA ALA A 264 -13.16 -5.43 7.68
C ALA A 264 -11.73 -5.55 7.12
N LEU A 265 -10.85 -6.26 7.83
CA LEU A 265 -9.49 -6.54 7.37
C LEU A 265 -9.47 -7.49 6.18
N ALA A 266 -10.26 -8.57 6.21
CA ALA A 266 -10.39 -9.49 5.08
C ALA A 266 -10.90 -8.75 3.83
N HIS A 267 -11.97 -7.96 3.99
CA HIS A 267 -12.48 -7.09 2.93
C HIS A 267 -11.38 -6.17 2.38
N ALA A 268 -10.65 -5.48 3.26
CA ALA A 268 -9.59 -4.56 2.86
C ALA A 268 -8.41 -5.24 2.13
N LEU A 269 -8.04 -6.47 2.52
CA LEU A 269 -6.96 -7.21 1.88
C LEU A 269 -7.29 -7.64 0.43
N ILE A 270 -8.57 -7.83 0.13
CA ILE A 270 -9.08 -8.25 -1.19
C ILE A 270 -9.48 -7.06 -2.06
N ASN A 271 -10.19 -6.09 -1.48
CA ASN A 271 -10.92 -5.04 -2.21
C ASN A 271 -10.23 -3.67 -2.21
N TRP A 272 -9.00 -3.57 -1.71
CA TRP A 272 -8.24 -2.32 -1.80
C TRP A 272 -8.01 -1.90 -3.25
N ARG A 273 -7.97 -0.57 -3.43
CA ARG A 273 -7.73 0.08 -4.72
C ARG A 273 -6.92 1.36 -4.54
N ILE A 274 -6.23 1.77 -5.60
CA ILE A 274 -5.56 3.07 -5.65
C ILE A 274 -6.58 4.07 -6.21
N THR A 275 -7.22 4.84 -5.32
CA THR A 275 -8.32 5.77 -5.66
C THR A 275 -7.90 7.24 -5.67
N SER A 276 -6.68 7.56 -5.24
CA SER A 276 -6.29 8.96 -5.03
C SER A 276 -6.29 9.75 -6.35
N ASN A 277 -6.82 10.98 -6.23
CA ASN A 277 -7.16 12.00 -7.26
C ASN A 277 -6.06 12.41 -8.26
N GLN A 278 -4.98 11.65 -8.40
CA GLN A 278 -3.88 11.88 -9.33
C GLN A 278 -3.84 10.83 -10.45
N ALA A 279 -4.68 9.79 -10.36
CA ALA A 279 -5.05 8.99 -11.51
C ALA A 279 -5.84 9.89 -12.46
N ARG A 280 -5.14 10.65 -13.30
CA ARG A 280 -5.72 11.45 -14.39
C ARG A 280 -6.57 10.59 -15.35
N THR A 281 -6.43 9.28 -15.23
CA THR A 281 -7.23 8.23 -15.85
C THR A 281 -7.72 7.31 -14.74
N PHE A 282 -9.04 7.18 -14.57
CA PHE A 282 -9.62 6.17 -13.70
C PHE A 282 -9.31 4.77 -14.24
N SER A 283 -8.96 3.85 -13.35
CA SER A 283 -8.70 2.45 -13.69
C SER A 283 -9.31 1.55 -12.62
N LEU A 284 -10.07 0.54 -13.05
CA LEU A 284 -10.67 -0.44 -12.15
C LEU A 284 -9.60 -1.30 -11.45
N MET A 285 -8.44 -1.48 -12.09
CA MET A 285 -7.35 -2.34 -11.62
C MET A 285 -7.89 -3.70 -11.14
N GLU A 286 -8.61 -4.37 -12.04
CA GLU A 286 -9.41 -5.55 -11.76
C GLU A 286 -8.54 -6.62 -11.08
N THR A 287 -9.00 -7.13 -9.95
CA THR A 287 -8.41 -8.33 -9.35
C THR A 287 -8.86 -9.53 -10.17
N LEU A 288 -7.92 -10.17 -10.88
CA LEU A 288 -8.17 -11.32 -11.73
C LEU A 288 -8.21 -12.63 -10.93
N ALA A 289 -7.30 -12.77 -9.98
CA ALA A 289 -7.24 -13.95 -9.12
C ALA A 289 -6.63 -13.62 -7.76
N VAL A 290 -7.04 -14.36 -6.73
CA VAL A 290 -6.46 -14.32 -5.40
C VAL A 290 -6.06 -15.74 -5.01
N ALA A 291 -4.85 -15.92 -4.49
CA ALA A 291 -4.44 -17.15 -3.85
C ALA A 291 -4.26 -16.91 -2.35
N ILE A 292 -4.65 -17.89 -1.52
CA ILE A 292 -4.51 -17.86 -0.06
C ILE A 292 -3.95 -19.21 0.42
N SER A 293 -2.90 -19.20 1.24
CA SER A 293 -2.25 -20.41 1.75
C SER A 293 -1.44 -20.09 3.00
N ASP A 294 -1.12 -21.10 3.78
CA ASP A 294 -0.12 -21.04 4.84
C ASP A 294 1.30 -21.41 4.35
N ASN A 295 1.45 -21.71 3.06
CA ASN A 295 2.71 -22.03 2.41
C ASN A 295 3.08 -20.98 1.35
N ALA A 296 4.16 -20.23 1.60
CA ALA A 296 4.65 -19.19 0.69
C ALA A 296 4.98 -19.73 -0.72
N ASN A 297 5.47 -20.97 -0.83
CA ASN A 297 5.81 -21.55 -2.14
C ASN A 297 4.55 -21.96 -2.92
N ALA A 298 3.49 -22.39 -2.22
CA ALA A 298 2.21 -22.70 -2.84
C ALA A 298 1.58 -21.45 -3.47
N GLN A 299 1.71 -20.29 -2.81
CA GLN A 299 1.29 -19.00 -3.38
C GLN A 299 2.03 -18.66 -4.68
N ALA A 300 3.36 -18.78 -4.65
CA ALA A 300 4.18 -18.51 -5.81
C ALA A 300 3.92 -19.49 -6.96
N GLY A 301 3.56 -20.74 -6.62
CA GLY A 301 3.09 -21.73 -7.57
C GLY A 301 1.74 -21.37 -8.17
N ALA A 302 0.76 -20.99 -7.35
CA ALA A 302 -0.63 -20.80 -7.79
C ALA A 302 -0.82 -19.67 -8.79
N ILE A 303 -0.12 -18.54 -8.62
CA ILE A 303 -0.15 -17.42 -9.56
C ILE A 303 1.29 -17.14 -10.02
N ARG A 304 1.57 -17.51 -11.27
CA ARG A 304 2.92 -17.48 -11.86
C ARG A 304 2.91 -17.12 -13.33
N ALA A 305 4.09 -16.89 -13.89
CA ALA A 305 4.30 -16.89 -15.34
C ALA A 305 5.21 -18.05 -15.73
N LYS A 306 4.96 -18.63 -16.90
CA LYS A 306 5.79 -19.67 -17.51
C LYS A 306 6.38 -19.14 -18.81
N LEU A 307 7.68 -19.34 -18.98
CA LEU A 307 8.34 -19.09 -20.26
C LEU A 307 7.92 -20.13 -21.29
N ILE A 308 7.65 -19.66 -22.50
CA ILE A 308 7.33 -20.46 -23.67
C ILE A 308 8.46 -20.27 -24.66
N ASP A 309 9.04 -21.40 -25.06
CA ASP A 309 9.90 -21.50 -26.22
C ASP A 309 9.05 -21.97 -27.40
N ASP A 310 8.84 -21.08 -28.37
CA ASP A 310 8.13 -21.34 -29.61
C ASP A 310 9.08 -21.38 -30.82
N GLY A 311 10.38 -21.55 -30.58
CA GLY A 311 11.41 -21.56 -31.61
C GLY A 311 11.75 -20.17 -32.18
N THR A 312 11.23 -19.09 -31.59
CA THR A 312 11.60 -17.72 -31.96
C THR A 312 12.79 -17.22 -31.14
N GLU A 313 13.53 -16.23 -31.66
CA GLU A 313 14.70 -15.66 -30.96
C GLU A 313 14.35 -14.96 -29.63
N ARG A 314 13.08 -14.63 -29.36
CA ARG A 314 12.65 -13.90 -28.17
C ARG A 314 11.70 -14.74 -27.33
N PRO A 315 12.01 -15.01 -26.05
CA PRO A 315 11.13 -15.78 -25.20
C PRO A 315 9.77 -15.10 -25.04
N LYS A 316 8.71 -15.88 -24.95
CA LYS A 316 7.37 -15.42 -24.56
C LYS A 316 7.07 -15.85 -23.13
N ALA A 317 6.19 -15.12 -22.45
CA ALA A 317 5.67 -15.53 -21.15
C ALA A 317 4.16 -15.74 -21.23
N LYS A 318 3.67 -16.76 -20.53
CA LYS A 318 2.25 -17.04 -20.35
C LYS A 318 1.90 -16.97 -18.87
N PRO A 319 0.91 -16.16 -18.46
CA PRO A 319 0.39 -16.19 -17.10
C PRO A 319 -0.30 -17.53 -16.82
N ILE A 320 -0.19 -18.01 -15.58
CA ILE A 320 -0.81 -19.24 -15.12
C ILE A 320 -1.45 -18.96 -13.76
N VAL A 321 -2.71 -19.38 -13.64
CA VAL A 321 -3.44 -19.51 -12.39
C VAL A 321 -3.75 -20.99 -12.21
N ASP A 322 -3.35 -21.58 -11.08
CA ASP A 322 -3.31 -23.03 -10.89
C ASP A 322 -3.77 -23.43 -9.49
N GLU A 323 -5.00 -23.97 -9.40
CA GLU A 323 -5.60 -24.44 -8.16
C GLU A 323 -4.88 -25.66 -7.56
N LYS A 324 -4.15 -26.41 -8.39
CA LYS A 324 -3.45 -27.64 -7.95
C LYS A 324 -2.10 -27.35 -7.32
N ALA A 325 -1.70 -26.08 -7.25
CA ALA A 325 -0.44 -25.64 -6.65
C ALA A 325 -0.43 -25.64 -5.10
N GLY A 326 -1.53 -26.05 -4.45
CA GLY A 326 -1.64 -26.17 -2.99
C GLY A 326 -2.04 -24.88 -2.27
N ALA A 327 -2.46 -23.86 -3.01
CA ALA A 327 -3.13 -22.68 -2.46
C ALA A 327 -4.63 -22.74 -2.79
N GLU A 328 -5.44 -22.13 -1.94
CA GLU A 328 -6.85 -21.88 -2.25
C GLU A 328 -6.91 -20.70 -3.21
N VAL A 329 -7.43 -20.93 -4.41
CA VAL A 329 -7.41 -19.94 -5.51
C VAL A 329 -8.84 -19.53 -5.84
N PHE A 330 -9.04 -18.22 -5.97
CA PHE A 330 -10.30 -17.61 -6.30
C PHE A 330 -10.13 -16.83 -7.59
N VAL A 331 -10.89 -17.18 -8.62
CA VAL A 331 -10.71 -16.64 -9.97
C VAL A 331 -11.94 -15.83 -10.37
N THR A 332 -11.74 -14.57 -10.71
CA THR A 332 -12.85 -13.68 -11.12
C THR A 332 -13.13 -13.82 -12.62
N LEU A 333 -14.35 -13.48 -13.04
CA LEU A 333 -14.76 -13.54 -14.45
C LEU A 333 -13.81 -12.80 -15.42
N PRO A 334 -13.29 -11.59 -15.12
CA PRO A 334 -12.33 -10.92 -16.00
C PRO A 334 -11.02 -11.68 -16.22
N CYS A 335 -10.66 -12.66 -15.38
CA CYS A 335 -9.44 -13.45 -15.53
C CYS A 335 -9.38 -14.18 -16.87
N ALA A 336 -10.52 -14.67 -17.36
CA ALA A 336 -10.66 -15.41 -18.62
C ALA A 336 -10.15 -14.62 -19.85
N ALA A 337 -10.15 -13.29 -19.78
CA ALA A 337 -9.63 -12.43 -20.85
C ALA A 337 -8.09 -12.41 -20.91
N HIS A 338 -7.41 -12.89 -19.87
CA HIS A 338 -5.96 -12.77 -19.69
C HIS A 338 -5.25 -14.10 -19.46
N VAL A 339 -5.94 -15.07 -18.85
CA VAL A 339 -5.42 -16.38 -18.46
C VAL A 339 -6.43 -17.45 -18.86
N ILE A 340 -5.95 -18.61 -19.32
CA ILE A 340 -6.82 -19.76 -19.55
C ILE A 340 -7.13 -20.39 -18.19
N VAL A 341 -8.39 -20.31 -17.79
CA VAL A 341 -8.99 -20.80 -16.55
C VAL A 341 -10.37 -21.42 -16.87
N GLU A 342 -10.91 -22.21 -15.95
CA GLU A 342 -12.20 -22.93 -16.14
C GLU A 342 -13.13 -22.83 -14.91
N ASN A 343 -12.69 -22.14 -13.86
CA ASN A 343 -13.26 -22.11 -12.51
C ASN A 343 -13.66 -20.68 -12.07
N GLU A 344 -13.84 -19.78 -13.03
CA GLU A 344 -14.16 -18.38 -12.76
C GLU A 344 -15.55 -18.25 -12.13
N SER A 345 -15.67 -17.35 -11.15
CA SER A 345 -16.95 -17.07 -10.51
C SER A 345 -17.18 -15.59 -10.27
N ALA A 346 -18.46 -15.20 -10.25
CA ALA A 346 -18.89 -13.84 -9.94
C ALA A 346 -18.67 -13.49 -8.46
N ASP A 347 -18.75 -14.47 -7.56
CA ASP A 347 -18.57 -14.35 -6.12
C ASP A 347 -17.14 -14.66 -5.65
N ALA A 348 -16.18 -14.81 -6.58
CA ALA A 348 -14.83 -15.25 -6.25
C ALA A 348 -14.12 -14.35 -5.23
N LEU A 349 -14.30 -13.02 -5.30
CA LEU A 349 -13.71 -12.10 -4.33
C LEU A 349 -14.38 -12.21 -2.96
N ASP A 350 -15.69 -12.40 -2.92
CA ASP A 350 -16.44 -12.59 -1.67
C ASP A 350 -16.03 -13.91 -1.00
N ALA A 351 -15.90 -14.98 -1.78
CA ALA A 351 -15.38 -16.26 -1.31
C ALA A 351 -13.94 -16.15 -0.76
N ALA A 352 -13.08 -15.32 -1.39
CA ALA A 352 -11.74 -15.05 -0.88
C ALA A 352 -11.77 -14.30 0.46
N VAL A 353 -12.68 -13.34 0.62
CA VAL A 353 -12.92 -12.63 1.89
C VAL A 353 -13.36 -13.62 2.98
N GLU A 354 -14.36 -14.45 2.71
CA GLU A 354 -14.87 -15.45 3.66
C GLU A 354 -13.78 -16.46 4.06
N SER A 355 -12.94 -16.88 3.12
CA SER A 355 -11.81 -17.76 3.41
C SER A 355 -10.79 -17.11 4.35
N LEU A 356 -10.45 -15.83 4.14
CA LEU A 356 -9.59 -15.07 5.07
C LEU A 356 -10.23 -14.93 6.46
N ILE A 357 -11.52 -14.61 6.52
CA ILE A 357 -12.27 -14.48 7.78
C ILE A 357 -12.17 -15.79 8.57
N LYS A 358 -12.52 -16.91 7.93
CA LYS A 358 -12.49 -18.24 8.54
C LYS A 358 -11.10 -18.60 9.07
N LYS A 359 -10.04 -18.36 8.27
CA LYS A 359 -8.66 -18.67 8.67
C LYS A 359 -8.17 -17.78 9.81
N MET A 360 -8.51 -16.49 9.81
CA MET A 360 -8.17 -15.58 10.91
C MET A 360 -8.94 -15.92 12.20
N GLN A 361 -10.24 -16.19 12.11
CA GLN A 361 -11.06 -16.55 13.28
C GLN A 361 -10.68 -17.89 13.91
N ALA A 362 -10.16 -18.83 13.12
CA ALA A 362 -9.74 -20.14 13.60
C ALA A 362 -8.48 -20.10 14.49
N PHE A 363 -7.70 -19.00 14.46
CA PHE A 363 -6.48 -18.88 15.23
C PHE A 363 -6.77 -18.48 16.68
N ASP A 364 -6.21 -19.21 17.66
CA ASP A 364 -6.31 -18.84 19.07
C ASP A 364 -5.27 -17.77 19.43
N TYR A 365 -5.71 -16.50 19.41
CA TYR A 365 -4.81 -15.39 19.75
C TYR A 365 -4.52 -15.25 21.25
N GLU A 366 -5.31 -15.88 22.13
CA GLU A 366 -5.18 -15.76 23.58
C GLU A 366 -4.32 -16.87 24.19
N LYS A 367 -4.22 -18.02 23.52
CA LYS A 367 -3.43 -19.19 23.94
C LYS A 367 -2.56 -19.69 22.79
N GLN A 368 -1.38 -19.08 22.62
CA GLN A 368 -0.45 -19.40 21.53
C GLN A 368 0.68 -20.36 21.94
N LEU A 369 0.78 -20.73 23.23
CA LEU A 369 1.83 -21.58 23.80
C LEU A 369 1.37 -23.01 24.03
#